data_AF-A0A2D0N5N3-F1
#
_entry.id   AF-A0A2D0N5N3-F1
#
_cell.length_a   1.000
_cell.length_b   1.000
_cell.length_c   1.000
_cell.angle_alpha   90.00
_cell.angle_beta   90.00
_cell.angle_gamma   90.00
#
_symmetry.space_group_name_H-M   'P 1'
#
loop_
_entity.id
_entity.type
_entity.pdbx_description
1 polymer ?
#
loop_
_entity_poly.entity_id
_entity_poly.type
_entity_poly.pdbx_seq_one_letter_code
_entity_poly.pdbx_strand_id
1 'polypeptide(L)'
;MLKAFQDFYHQLEYCDWEIPSDIMKSFRTADLINCEGRSFNRLVFNIGGNKYRMICGYKFGTSKVVLYVRFAGTHKEYDKVDICQVNIF
;
A
#
# COMPACT_ATOMS: atom_id res chain seq x y z
N MET A 1 -3.41 6.60 15.82
CA MET A 1 -2.98 6.83 14.43
C MET A 1 -1.49 6.55 14.29
N LEU A 2 -0.60 7.37 14.87
CA LEU A 2 0.86 7.25 14.68
C LEU A 2 1.43 5.85 14.95
N LYS A 3 1.08 5.23 16.09
CA LYS A 3 1.57 3.89 16.45
C LYS A 3 1.30 2.84 15.38
N ALA A 4 0.11 2.82 14.79
CA ALA A 4 -0.26 1.80 13.80
C ALA A 4 0.57 1.91 12.51
N PHE A 5 0.91 3.12 12.10
CA PHE A 5 1.77 3.35 10.92
C PHE A 5 3.25 3.11 11.25
N GLN A 6 3.68 3.36 12.49
CA GLN A 6 5.01 2.97 12.96
C GLN A 6 5.17 1.45 13.00
N ASP A 7 4.18 0.74 13.53
CA ASP A 7 4.17 -0.73 13.56
C ASP A 7 4.25 -1.29 12.13
N PHE A 8 3.48 -0.72 11.19
CA PHE A 8 3.60 -1.06 9.77
C PHE A 8 4.99 -0.77 9.20
N TYR A 9 5.57 0.40 9.49
CA TYR A 9 6.91 0.77 9.04
C TYR A 9 7.96 -0.22 9.53
N HIS A 10 7.94 -0.60 10.82
CA HIS A 10 8.86 -1.59 11.36
C HIS A 10 8.67 -2.98 10.74
N GLN A 11 7.44 -3.38 10.40
CA GLN A 11 7.19 -4.65 9.70
C GLN A 11 7.87 -4.71 8.32
N LEU A 12 8.01 -3.56 7.64
CA LEU A 12 8.72 -3.51 6.34
C LEU A 12 10.20 -3.86 6.46
N GLU A 13 10.83 -3.65 7.62
CA GLU A 13 12.26 -3.98 7.84
C GLU A 13 12.55 -5.48 7.76
N TYR A 14 11.51 -6.32 7.91
CA TYR A 14 11.60 -7.77 7.85
C TYR A 14 11.07 -8.35 6.54
N CYS A 15 10.72 -7.49 5.58
CA CYS A 15 10.20 -7.88 4.29
C CYS A 15 11.32 -7.91 3.24
N ASP A 16 11.39 -8.99 2.50
CA ASP A 16 12.22 -9.11 1.31
C ASP A 16 11.32 -9.49 0.14
N TRP A 17 11.15 -8.57 -0.80
CA TRP A 17 10.19 -8.70 -1.89
C TRP A 17 10.89 -8.55 -3.23
N GLU A 18 10.70 -9.54 -4.10
CA GLU A 18 11.23 -9.53 -5.46
C GLU A 18 10.14 -9.22 -6.48
N ILE A 19 8.91 -9.64 -6.19
CA ILE A 19 7.75 -9.45 -7.05
C ILE A 19 6.53 -8.93 -6.28
N PRO A 20 5.56 -8.28 -6.95
CA PRO A 20 4.38 -7.71 -6.28
C PRO A 20 3.58 -8.72 -5.46
N SER A 21 3.60 -10.01 -5.83
CA SER A 21 2.90 -11.05 -5.09
C SER A 21 3.56 -11.44 -3.77
N ASP A 22 4.83 -11.13 -3.55
CA ASP A 22 5.48 -11.35 -2.25
C ASP A 22 4.88 -10.46 -1.16
N ILE A 23 4.39 -9.28 -1.56
CA ILE A 23 3.72 -8.35 -0.65
C ILE A 23 2.52 -9.01 0.02
N MET A 24 1.74 -9.80 -0.73
CA MET A 24 0.58 -10.51 -0.20
C MET A 24 0.98 -11.66 0.75
N LYS A 25 2.23 -12.14 0.68
CA LYS A 25 2.75 -13.12 1.66
C LYS A 25 3.03 -12.47 3.01
N SER A 26 3.66 -11.29 3.00
CA SER A 26 3.95 -10.50 4.20
C SER A 26 2.71 -9.85 4.79
N PHE A 27 1.85 -9.31 3.93
CA PHE A 27 0.62 -8.60 4.30
C PHE A 27 -0.58 -9.28 3.62
N ARG A 28 -1.08 -10.34 4.24
CA ARG A 28 -2.17 -11.19 3.68
C ARG A 28 -3.47 -10.46 3.40
N THR A 29 -3.69 -9.31 4.02
CA THR A 29 -4.87 -8.48 3.82
C THR A 29 -4.59 -7.29 2.92
N ALA A 30 -3.44 -7.25 2.24
CA ALA A 30 -3.14 -6.22 1.26
C ALA A 30 -3.72 -6.61 -0.10
N ASP A 31 -4.23 -5.61 -0.82
CA ASP A 31 -4.85 -5.80 -2.12
C ASP A 31 -3.99 -5.18 -3.22
N LEU A 32 -3.72 -5.96 -4.26
CA LEU A 32 -3.09 -5.46 -5.49
C LEU A 32 -4.19 -5.11 -6.50
N ILE A 33 -4.37 -3.82 -6.75
CA ILE A 33 -5.42 -3.27 -7.60
C ILE A 33 -4.86 -3.04 -9.00
N ASN A 34 -5.42 -3.77 -9.97
CA ASN A 34 -5.16 -3.53 -11.38
C ASN A 34 -5.99 -2.31 -11.84
N CYS A 35 -5.30 -1.27 -12.30
CA CYS A 35 -5.95 -0.08 -12.83
C CYS A 35 -6.03 -0.17 -14.35
N GLU A 36 -7.16 -0.69 -14.85
CA GLU A 36 -7.38 -0.83 -16.28
C GLU A 36 -7.26 0.51 -17.02
N GLY A 37 -6.57 0.50 -18.17
CA GLY A 37 -6.26 1.71 -18.91
C GLY A 37 -5.16 2.60 -18.30
N ARG A 38 -4.52 2.18 -17.19
CA ARG A 38 -3.34 2.82 -16.61
C ARG A 38 -2.09 1.96 -16.81
N SER A 39 -0.93 2.61 -16.86
CA SER A 39 0.38 1.94 -16.92
C SER A 39 0.93 1.54 -15.56
N PHE A 40 0.13 1.66 -14.51
CA PHE A 40 0.54 1.36 -13.13
C PHE A 40 -0.60 0.68 -12.37
N ASN A 41 -0.22 -0.11 -11.38
CA ASN A 41 -1.13 -0.69 -10.40
C ASN A 41 -1.03 0.05 -9.07
N ARG A 42 -1.99 -0.22 -8.19
CA ARG A 42 -2.01 0.29 -6.83
C ARG A 42 -1.98 -0.85 -5.83
N LEU A 43 -1.43 -0.55 -4.67
CA LEU A 43 -1.37 -1.48 -3.55
C LEU A 43 -2.10 -0.85 -2.39
N VAL A 44 -3.02 -1.58 -1.78
CA VAL A 44 -3.82 -1.10 -0.64
C VAL A 44 -3.45 -1.93 0.59
N PHE A 45 -2.99 -1.26 1.64
CA PHE A 45 -2.71 -1.89 2.92
C PHE A 45 -3.81 -1.60 3.95
N ASN A 46 -4.14 -2.60 4.76
CA ASN A 46 -4.99 -2.46 5.93
C ASN A 46 -4.13 -2.17 7.15
N ILE A 47 -4.30 -0.99 7.76
CA ILE A 47 -3.43 -0.52 8.85
C ILE A 47 -4.21 -0.43 10.17
N GLY A 48 -3.57 -0.82 11.28
CA GLY A 48 -4.10 -0.65 12.63
C GLY A 48 -5.33 -1.49 12.95
N GLY A 49 -5.36 -2.75 12.53
CA GLY A 49 -6.51 -3.64 12.73
C GLY A 49 -7.71 -3.24 11.87
N ASN A 50 -7.47 -3.01 10.58
CA ASN A 50 -8.48 -2.64 9.58
C ASN A 50 -9.10 -1.24 9.75
N LYS A 51 -8.56 -0.38 10.65
CA LYS A 51 -9.09 0.96 10.90
C LYS A 51 -8.75 1.98 9.81
N TYR A 52 -7.62 1.78 9.15
CA TYR A 52 -7.13 2.68 8.11
C TYR A 52 -6.82 1.92 6.82
N ARG A 53 -6.78 2.66 5.71
CA ARG A 53 -6.31 2.23 4.39
C ARG A 53 -5.16 3.11 3.98
N MET A 54 -4.14 2.49 3.40
CA MET A 54 -3.04 3.20 2.79
C MET A 54 -2.89 2.74 1.35
N ILE A 55 -3.04 3.67 0.40
CA ILE A 55 -2.87 3.40 -1.03
C ILE A 55 -1.43 3.78 -1.38
N CYS A 56 -0.71 2.83 -1.98
CA CYS A 56 0.65 3.01 -2.43
C CYS A 56 0.75 2.76 -3.94
N GLY A 57 1.54 3.58 -4.63
CA GLY A 57 2.29 3.09 -5.79
C GLY A 57 3.49 2.29 -5.31
N TYR A 58 4.05 1.44 -6.17
CA TYR A 58 5.25 0.69 -5.83
C TYR A 58 6.20 0.60 -7.01
N LYS A 59 7.49 0.46 -6.73
CA LYS A 59 8.53 0.20 -7.73
C LYS A 59 9.52 -0.83 -7.17
N PHE A 60 9.72 -1.90 -7.93
CA PHE A 60 10.75 -2.90 -7.68
C PHE A 60 12.02 -2.48 -8.41
N GLY A 61 13.02 -2.04 -7.65
CA GLY A 61 14.36 -1.78 -8.16
C GLY A 61 15.27 -2.99 -7.94
N THR A 62 16.50 -2.93 -8.46
CA THR A 62 17.46 -4.03 -8.39
C THR A 62 17.86 -4.42 -6.96
N SER A 63 17.83 -3.48 -6.02
CA SER A 63 18.27 -3.71 -4.62
C SER A 63 17.28 -3.25 -3.57
N LYS A 64 16.19 -2.57 -3.97
CA LYS A 64 15.22 -1.98 -3.05
C LYS A 64 13.84 -1.95 -3.68
N VAL A 65 12.82 -2.17 -2.85
CA VAL A 65 11.43 -1.86 -3.18
C VAL A 65 11.08 -0.51 -2.58
N VAL A 66 10.45 0.34 -3.40
CA VAL A 66 9.99 1.66 -2.97
C VAL A 66 8.47 1.67 -2.99
N LEU A 67 7.86 2.05 -1.85
CA LEU A 67 6.43 2.31 -1.75
C LEU A 67 6.20 3.83 -1.73
N TYR A 68 5.36 4.32 -2.63
CA TYR A 68 4.97 5.72 -2.73
C TYR A 68 3.57 5.89 -2.15
N VAL A 69 3.45 6.44 -0.94
CA VAL A 69 2.16 6.69 -0.32
C VAL A 69 1.40 7.76 -1.12
N ARG A 70 0.21 7.41 -1.60
CA ARG A 70 -0.70 8.30 -2.34
C ARG A 70 -1.94 8.66 -1.54
N PHE A 71 -2.23 7.91 -0.48
CA PHE A 71 -3.34 8.16 0.43
C PHE A 71 -3.09 7.39 1.72
N ALA A 72 -3.43 7.99 2.86
CA ALA A 72 -3.54 7.31 4.15
C ALA A 72 -4.70 7.92 4.93
N GLY A 73 -5.70 7.11 5.28
CA GLY A 73 -6.91 7.61 5.92
C GLY A 73 -7.78 6.50 6.48
N THR A 74 -8.88 6.89 7.11
CA THR A 74 -9.91 5.97 7.62
C THR A 74 -10.63 5.26 6.48
N HIS A 75 -11.35 4.18 6.80
CA HIS A 75 -12.21 3.50 5.83
C HIS A 75 -13.21 4.46 5.16
N LYS A 76 -13.84 5.35 5.93
CA LYS A 76 -14.82 6.32 5.40
C LYS A 76 -14.21 7.34 4.44
N GLU A 77 -12.94 7.68 4.62
CA GLU A 77 -12.22 8.57 3.71
C GLU A 77 -11.80 7.80 2.46
N TYR A 78 -11.33 6.56 2.63
CA TYR A 78 -10.98 5.65 1.54
C TYR A 78 -12.15 5.39 0.60
N ASP A 79 -13.37 5.21 1.13
CA ASP A 79 -14.57 4.96 0.33
C ASP A 79 -14.92 6.09 -0.65
N LYS A 80 -14.33 7.27 -0.46
CA LYS A 80 -14.54 8.45 -1.31
C LYS A 80 -13.43 8.65 -2.35
N VAL A 81 -12.41 7.80 -2.36
CA VAL A 81 -11.22 7.93 -3.20
C VAL A 81 -11.29 6.95 -4.36
N ASP A 82 -11.10 7.45 -5.58
CA ASP A 82 -10.80 6.60 -6.73
C ASP A 82 -9.32 6.19 -6.68
N ILE A 83 -9.10 4.91 -6.39
CA ILE A 83 -7.79 4.29 -6.21
C ILE A 83 -6.88 4.52 -7.43
N CYS A 84 -7.43 4.47 -8.64
CA CYS A 84 -6.67 4.56 -9.88
C CYS A 84 -6.43 6.01 -10.36
N GLN A 85 -7.10 6.98 -9.75
CA GLN A 85 -6.95 8.41 -10.03
C GLN A 85 -6.16 9.16 -8.94
N VAL A 86 -6.08 8.60 -7.72
CA VAL A 86 -5.48 9.29 -6.58
C VAL A 86 -3.99 9.55 -6.79
N ASN A 87 -3.63 10.82 -6.86
CA ASN A 87 -2.25 11.30 -6.93
C ASN A 87 -2.07 12.40 -5.88
N ILE A 88 -2.29 12.06 -4.60
CA ILE A 88 -2.01 13.01 -3.52
C ILE A 88 -0.52 12.87 -3.19
N PHE A 89 0.16 14.02 -3.20
CA PHE A 89 1.61 14.28 -3.08
C PHE A 89 2.44 13.98 -4.33
#